data_AF-A0A0B4D1I9-F1
#
_entry.id   AF-A0A0B4D1I9-F1
#
_cell.length_a   1.000
_cell.length_b   1.000
_cell.length_c   1.000
_cell.angle_alpha   90.00
_cell.angle_beta   90.00
_cell.angle_gamma   90.00
#
_symmetry.space_group_name_H-M   'P 1'
#
loop_
_entity.id
_entity.type
_entity.pdbx_description
1 polymer ?
#
loop_
_entity_poly.entity_id
_entity_poly.type
_entity_poly.pdbx_seq_one_letter_code
_entity_poly.pdbx_strand_id
1 'polypeptide(L)'
;MKLHKFIFGLSILLLLAYCIFLGIKFSSIQEIIPIHYSGEGSDGFGSKIFLWLEVGINAVLLLLIGLIIGYPKKAFGERTDYLEPSPKDAIKNRQIILSVISLVITLIFCGLSLREII
;
A
#
# COMPACT_ATOMS: atom_id res chain seq x y z
N MET A 1 -7.75 20.26 0.69
CA MET A 1 -7.59 19.01 -0.11
C MET A 1 -8.68 18.02 0.29
N LYS A 2 -9.24 17.22 -0.62
CA LYS A 2 -10.25 16.20 -0.25
C LYS A 2 -9.59 15.11 0.62
N LEU A 3 -10.27 14.64 1.67
CA LEU A 3 -9.73 13.69 2.65
C LEU A 3 -9.13 12.43 2.01
N HIS A 4 -9.85 11.78 1.09
CA HIS A 4 -9.35 10.59 0.38
C HIS A 4 -8.04 10.86 -0.39
N LYS A 5 -7.87 12.06 -0.97
CA LYS A 5 -6.64 12.42 -1.69
C LYS A 5 -5.47 12.62 -0.73
N PHE A 6 -5.73 13.20 0.44
CA PHE A 6 -4.71 13.35 1.48
C PHE A 6 -4.22 11.98 1.97
N ILE A 7 -5.14 11.10 2.36
CA ILE A 7 -4.80 9.76 2.89
C ILE A 7 -4.08 8.92 1.82
N PHE A 8 -4.59 8.89 0.59
CA PHE A 8 -3.94 8.16 -0.50
C PHE A 8 -2.56 8.75 -0.85
N GLY A 9 -2.43 10.08 -0.84
CA GLY A 9 -1.16 10.76 -1.03
C GLY A 9 -0.13 10.41 0.06
N LEU A 10 -0.59 10.20 1.30
CA LEU A 10 0.27 9.72 2.38
C LEU A 10 0.81 8.30 2.09
N SER A 11 -0.02 7.41 1.54
CA SER A 11 0.45 6.08 1.10
C SER A 11 1.56 6.18 0.05
N ILE A 12 1.40 7.06 -0.95
CA ILE A 12 2.44 7.31 -1.98
C ILE A 12 3.71 7.87 -1.33
N LEU A 13 3.58 8.86 -0.45
CA LEU A 13 4.72 9.47 0.22
C LEU A 13 5.50 8.45 1.06
N LEU A 14 4.80 7.58 1.79
CA LEU A 14 5.43 6.51 2.59
C LEU A 14 6.17 5.50 1.70
N LEU A 15 5.56 5.07 0.58
CA LEU A 15 6.24 4.18 -0.37
C LEU A 15 7.50 4.84 -0.95
N LEU A 16 7.42 6.12 -1.35
CA LEU A 16 8.59 6.86 -1.86
C LEU A 16 9.69 7.01 -0.81
N ALA A 17 9.33 7.34 0.43
CA ALA A 17 10.27 7.43 1.55
C ALA A 17 10.94 6.07 1.79
N TYR A 18 10.17 4.97 1.74
CA TYR A 18 10.71 3.63 1.86
C TYR A 18 11.63 3.26 0.68
N CYS A 19 11.28 3.58 -0.57
CA CYS A 19 12.14 3.35 -1.73
C CYS A 19 13.49 4.07 -1.60
N ILE A 20 13.49 5.32 -1.13
CA ILE A 20 14.71 6.09 -0.89
C ILE A 20 15.55 5.41 0.21
N PHE A 21 14.90 5.04 1.32
CA PHE A 21 15.57 4.35 2.42
C PHE A 21 16.18 3.01 1.99
N LEU A 22 15.40 2.16 1.31
CA LEU A 22 15.87 0.88 0.78
C LEU A 22 17.02 1.11 -0.19
N GLY A 23 16.90 2.05 -1.13
CA GLY A 23 17.97 2.38 -2.07
C GLY A 23 19.30 2.75 -1.39
N ILE A 24 19.25 3.53 -0.30
CA ILE A 24 20.43 3.90 0.50
C ILE A 24 21.03 2.69 1.23
N LYS A 25 20.19 1.80 1.76
CA LYS A 25 20.62 0.65 2.58
C LYS A 25 20.88 -0.63 1.80
N PHE A 26 20.45 -0.73 0.55
CA PHE A 26 20.37 -2.00 -0.18
C PHE A 26 21.71 -2.74 -0.30
N SER A 27 22.80 -1.99 -0.47
CA SER A 27 24.16 -2.55 -0.58
C SER A 27 24.66 -3.16 0.72
N SER A 28 24.21 -2.69 1.88
CA SER A 28 24.62 -3.19 3.20
C SER A 28 23.79 -4.38 3.70
N ILE A 29 22.67 -4.70 3.06
CA ILE A 29 21.81 -5.82 3.45
C ILE A 29 22.47 -7.14 3.01
N GLN A 30 22.39 -8.16 3.88
CA GLN A 30 22.83 -9.52 3.59
C GLN A 30 22.13 -10.09 2.36
N GLU A 31 22.81 -10.90 1.56
CA GLU A 31 22.22 -11.42 0.32
C GLU A 31 21.01 -12.33 0.59
N ILE A 32 21.04 -13.08 1.70
CA ILE A 32 19.94 -13.96 2.12
C ILE A 32 19.29 -13.36 3.36
N ILE A 33 17.97 -13.16 3.29
CA ILE A 33 17.14 -12.62 4.38
C ILE A 33 15.92 -13.51 4.61
N PRO A 34 15.28 -13.45 5.80
CA PRO A 34 13.92 -13.94 5.98
C PRO A 34 12.95 -13.32 4.97
N ILE A 35 12.13 -14.15 4.33
CA ILE A 35 11.07 -13.73 3.41
C ILE A 35 9.71 -14.37 3.73
N HIS A 36 9.68 -15.24 4.74
CA HIS A 36 8.47 -15.87 5.26
C HIS A 36 8.57 -15.97 6.78
N TYR A 37 7.41 -15.88 7.43
CA TYR A 37 7.27 -15.87 8.87
C TYR A 37 6.09 -16.76 9.31
N SER A 38 6.32 -17.55 10.35
CA SER A 38 5.30 -18.27 11.10
C SER A 38 5.18 -17.74 12.53
N GLY A 39 4.32 -18.36 13.34
CA GLY A 39 4.21 -18.05 14.77
C GLY A 39 5.48 -18.33 15.58
N GLU A 40 6.41 -19.14 15.06
CA GLU A 40 7.67 -19.50 15.71
C GLU A 40 8.86 -18.62 15.27
N GLY A 41 8.65 -17.72 14.30
CA GLY A 41 9.70 -16.86 13.75
C GLY A 41 9.86 -17.03 12.24
N SER A 42 11.04 -16.72 11.73
CA SER A 42 11.36 -16.89 10.32
C SER A 42 11.44 -18.37 9.96
N ASP A 43 10.69 -18.78 8.94
CA ASP A 43 10.61 -20.17 8.47
C ASP A 43 10.90 -20.28 6.96
N GLY A 44 11.17 -19.17 6.28
CA GLY A 44 11.61 -19.14 4.88
C GLY A 44 12.61 -18.01 4.61
N PHE A 45 13.61 -18.31 3.79
CA PHE A 45 14.72 -17.41 3.45
C PHE A 45 14.88 -17.29 1.93
N GLY A 46 15.32 -16.11 1.46
CA GLY A 46 15.54 -15.85 0.04
C GLY A 46 16.41 -14.63 -0.21
N SER A 47 16.58 -14.26 -1.49
CA SER A 47 17.43 -13.13 -1.86
C SER A 47 16.87 -11.79 -1.38
N LYS A 48 17.73 -10.85 -1.00
CA LYS A 48 17.34 -9.47 -0.65
C LYS A 48 16.60 -8.72 -1.76
N ILE A 49 16.67 -9.20 -3.00
CA ILE A 49 15.89 -8.63 -4.10
C ILE A 49 14.37 -8.69 -3.86
N PHE A 50 13.90 -9.60 -3.00
CA PHE A 50 12.49 -9.71 -2.63
C PHE A 50 11.97 -8.42 -1.95
N LEU A 51 12.82 -7.62 -1.30
CA LEU A 51 12.44 -6.30 -0.77
C LEU A 51 11.99 -5.35 -1.89
N TRP A 52 12.60 -5.42 -3.07
CA TRP A 52 12.17 -4.64 -4.24
C TRP A 52 10.92 -5.23 -4.90
N LEU A 53 10.71 -6.54 -4.80
CA LEU A 53 9.47 -7.16 -5.25
C LEU A 53 8.27 -6.66 -4.42
N GLU A 54 8.42 -6.55 -3.10
CA GLU A 54 7.41 -5.99 -2.20
C GLU A 54 7.08 -4.53 -2.54
N VAL A 55 8.10 -3.71 -2.83
CA VAL A 55 7.92 -2.35 -3.37
C VAL A 55 7.11 -2.36 -4.66
N GLY A 56 7.46 -3.24 -5.60
CA GLY A 56 6.78 -3.36 -6.89
C GLY A 56 5.31 -3.74 -6.73
N ILE A 57 5.01 -4.74 -5.89
CA ILE A 57 3.65 -5.18 -5.59
C ILE A 57 2.85 -4.02 -4.97
N ASN A 58 3.41 -3.34 -3.97
CA ASN A 58 2.74 -2.20 -3.34
C ASN A 58 2.49 -1.06 -4.36
N ALA A 59 3.45 -0.74 -5.21
CA ALA A 59 3.28 0.27 -6.26
C ALA A 59 2.14 -0.09 -7.23
N VAL A 60 2.04 -1.36 -7.65
CA VAL A 60 0.94 -1.83 -8.51
C VAL A 60 -0.40 -1.72 -7.80
N LEU A 61 -0.48 -2.13 -6.53
CA LEU A 61 -1.71 -2.01 -5.73
C LEU A 61 -2.14 -0.53 -5.58
N LEU A 62 -1.20 0.36 -5.25
CA LEU A 62 -1.48 1.80 -5.17
C LEU A 62 -1.93 2.36 -6.52
N LEU A 63 -1.32 1.95 -7.63
CA LEU A 63 -1.74 2.36 -8.97
C LEU A 63 -3.20 1.95 -9.24
N LEU A 64 -3.53 0.68 -9.00
CA LEU A 64 -4.89 0.15 -9.23
C LEU A 64 -5.93 0.86 -8.34
N ILE A 65 -5.62 1.05 -7.06
CA ILE A 65 -6.49 1.80 -6.13
C ILE A 65 -6.63 3.26 -6.57
N GLY A 66 -5.53 3.90 -6.97
CA GLY A 66 -5.49 5.27 -7.44
C GLY A 66 -6.35 5.49 -8.68
N LEU A 67 -6.39 4.52 -9.61
CA LEU A 67 -7.28 4.54 -10.77
C LEU A 67 -8.75 4.52 -10.34
N ILE A 68 -9.11 3.68 -9.38
CA ILE A 68 -10.49 3.61 -8.84
C ILE A 68 -10.86 4.93 -8.14
N ILE A 69 -9.96 5.50 -7.34
CA ILE A 69 -10.17 6.78 -6.65
C ILE A 69 -10.28 7.93 -7.67
N GLY A 70 -9.51 7.90 -8.76
CA GLY A 70 -9.52 8.91 -9.82
C GLY A 70 -10.76 8.86 -10.71
N TYR A 71 -11.30 7.67 -10.95
CA TYR A 71 -12.47 7.43 -11.80
C TYR A 71 -13.60 6.69 -11.06
N PRO A 72 -14.10 7.21 -9.93
CA PRO A 72 -14.96 6.46 -9.02
C PRO A 72 -16.33 6.15 -9.61
N LYS A 73 -16.88 7.04 -10.46
CA LYS A 73 -18.14 6.79 -11.17
C LYS A 73 -18.04 5.62 -12.14
N LYS A 74 -16.88 5.43 -12.78
CA LYS A 74 -16.64 4.31 -13.70
C LYS A 74 -16.48 2.99 -12.94
N ALA A 75 -15.87 3.04 -11.76
CA ALA A 75 -15.63 1.86 -10.93
C ALA A 75 -16.88 1.41 -10.12
N PHE A 76 -17.62 2.35 -9.53
CA PHE A 76 -18.74 2.06 -8.63
C PHE A 76 -20.12 2.31 -9.25
N GLY A 77 -20.19 3.00 -10.40
CA GLY A 77 -21.45 3.53 -10.93
C GLY A 77 -22.02 4.66 -10.08
N GLU A 78 -23.30 4.98 -10.33
CA GLU A 78 -24.06 6.00 -9.57
C GLU A 78 -25.15 5.36 -8.68
N ARG A 79 -24.99 4.07 -8.33
CA ARG A 79 -25.97 3.36 -7.49
C ARG A 79 -25.79 3.72 -6.01
N THR A 80 -26.90 4.02 -5.36
CA THR A 80 -27.00 4.13 -3.90
C THR A 80 -27.26 2.76 -3.30
N ASP A 81 -26.47 2.39 -2.29
CA ASP A 81 -26.89 1.34 -1.36
C ASP A 81 -27.88 1.95 -0.37
N TYR A 82 -28.77 1.13 0.21
CA TYR A 82 -29.80 1.58 1.15
C TYR A 82 -29.24 2.26 2.42
N LEU A 83 -27.93 2.14 2.67
CA LEU A 83 -27.22 2.71 3.82
C LEU A 83 -26.67 4.13 3.58
N GLU A 84 -26.62 4.59 2.32
CA GLU A 84 -25.99 5.85 1.94
C GLU A 84 -27.05 6.89 1.52
N PRO A 85 -26.99 8.13 2.04
CA PRO A 85 -28.05 9.14 1.81
C PRO A 85 -28.07 9.69 0.38
N SER A 86 -26.97 9.57 -0.38
CA SER A 86 -26.90 10.01 -1.77
C SER A 86 -25.81 9.26 -2.56
N PRO A 87 -25.89 9.19 -3.91
CA PRO A 87 -24.82 8.60 -4.73
C PRO A 87 -23.48 9.30 -4.54
N LYS A 88 -23.51 10.61 -4.25
CA LYS A 88 -22.32 11.43 -4.03
C LYS A 88 -21.63 11.08 -2.73
N ASP A 89 -22.39 10.85 -1.66
CA ASP A 89 -21.86 10.43 -0.37
C ASP A 89 -21.32 9.02 -0.44
N ALA A 90 -22.01 8.11 -1.15
CA ALA A 90 -21.55 6.75 -1.39
C ALA A 90 -20.19 6.72 -2.10
N ILE A 91 -20.03 7.49 -3.17
CA ILE A 91 -18.74 7.61 -3.86
C ILE A 91 -17.67 8.17 -2.93
N LYS A 92 -17.98 9.23 -2.17
CA LYS A 92 -17.02 9.86 -1.24
C LYS A 92 -16.56 8.87 -0.17
N ASN A 93 -17.47 8.12 0.45
CA ASN A 93 -17.15 7.16 1.50
C ASN A 93 -16.34 5.98 0.97
N ARG A 94 -16.71 5.43 -0.19
CA ARG A 94 -15.94 4.38 -0.88
C ARG A 94 -14.52 4.84 -1.21
N GLN A 95 -14.35 6.07 -1.69
CA GLN A 95 -13.01 6.65 -1.90
C GLN A 95 -12.21 6.76 -0.61
N ILE A 96 -12.82 7.18 0.50
CA ILE A 96 -12.14 7.28 1.80
C ILE A 96 -11.70 5.90 2.28
N ILE A 97 -12.58 4.89 2.21
CA ILE A 97 -12.27 3.51 2.61
C ILE A 97 -11.10 2.97 1.78
N LEU A 98 -11.13 3.14 0.46
CA LEU A 98 -10.01 2.71 -0.40
C LEU A 98 -8.70 3.41 -0.07
N SER A 99 -8.72 4.71 0.24
CA SER A 99 -7.52 5.41 0.69
C SER A 99 -7.00 4.91 2.04
N VAL A 100 -7.89 4.52 2.97
CA VAL A 100 -7.46 3.93 4.25
C VAL A 100 -6.85 2.55 4.01
N ILE A 101 -7.47 1.72 3.15
CA ILE A 101 -6.94 0.41 2.75
C ILE A 101 -5.55 0.57 2.11
N SER A 102 -5.36 1.55 1.22
CA SER A 102 -4.06 1.79 0.60
C SER A 102 -2.97 2.13 1.62
N LEU A 103 -3.32 2.88 2.66
CA LEU A 103 -2.40 3.20 3.75
C LEU A 103 -2.05 1.97 4.57
N VAL A 104 -3.04 1.14 4.94
CA VAL A 104 -2.80 -0.11 5.68
C VAL A 104 -1.93 -1.07 4.88
N ILE A 105 -2.23 -1.27 3.59
CA ILE A 105 -1.39 -2.07 2.68
C ILE A 105 0.05 -1.54 2.69
N THR A 106 0.22 -0.23 2.51
CA THR A 106 1.56 0.37 2.48
C THR A 106 2.32 0.17 3.79
N LEU A 107 1.64 0.31 4.93
CA LEU A 107 2.25 0.09 6.24
C LEU A 107 2.63 -1.38 6.46
N ILE A 108 1.83 -2.33 5.98
CA ILE A 108 2.14 -3.76 6.08
C ILE A 108 3.37 -4.08 5.21
N PHE A 109 3.35 -3.71 3.93
CA PHE A 109 4.47 -3.98 3.03
C PHE A 109 5.74 -3.28 3.52
N CYS A 110 5.74 -1.95 3.65
CA CYS A 110 6.95 -1.23 4.08
C CYS A 110 7.38 -1.58 5.51
N GLY A 111 6.43 -1.80 6.42
CA GLY A 111 6.72 -2.07 7.84
C GLY A 111 7.33 -3.44 8.08
N LEU A 112 6.83 -4.48 7.41
CA LEU A 112 7.41 -5.83 7.51
C LEU A 112 8.83 -5.84 6.91
N SER A 113 9.02 -5.20 5.76
CA SER A 113 10.34 -5.15 5.12
C SER A 113 11.39 -4.39 5.94
N LEU A 114 10.99 -3.40 6.76
CA LEU A 114 11.93 -2.64 7.60
C LEU A 114 12.66 -3.52 8.61
N ARG A 115 12.02 -4.60 9.09
CA ARG A 115 12.60 -5.56 10.05
C ARG A 115 13.84 -6.26 9.48
N GLU A 116 13.92 -6.43 8.16
CA GLU A 116 15.06 -7.10 7.52
C GLU A 116 16.23 -6.16 7.24
N ILE A 117 16.03 -4.85 7.41
CA ILE A 117 17.00 -3.81 7.04
C ILE A 117 17.68 -3.20 8.27
N ILE A 118 16.96 -3.08 9.40
CA ILE A 118 17.39 -2.45 10.66
C ILE A 118 17.69 -3.52 11.70
#